data_AF-A0AAJ2RGK7-F1
#
_entry.id   AF-A0AAJ2RGK7-F1
#
_cell.length_a   1.000
_cell.length_b   1.000
_cell.length_c   1.000
_cell.angle_alpha   90.00
_cell.angle_beta   90.00
_cell.angle_gamma   90.00
#
_symmetry.space_group_name_H-M   'P 1'
#
loop_
_entity.id
_entity.type
_entity.pdbx_description
1 polymer ?
#
loop_
_entity_poly.entity_id
_entity_poly.type
_entity_poly.pdbx_seq_one_letter_code
_entity_poly.pdbx_strand_id
1 'polypeptide(L)' 'MATGAGFNTEPLPAINLKGCCLGESGFITEIPVVVTVERVRIVIETDI' A
#
# COMPACT_ATOMS: atom_id res chain seq x y z
N MET A 1 32.75 -10.61 -18.56
CA MET A 1 32.55 -9.83 -17.32
C MET A 1 31.41 -8.85 -17.59
N ALA A 2 30.18 -9.20 -17.23
CA ALA A 2 29.02 -8.33 -17.41
C ALA A 2 28.90 -7.42 -16.19
N THR A 3 28.85 -6.12 -16.44
CA THR A 3 28.79 -5.03 -15.47
C THR A 3 27.48 -5.09 -14.68
N GLY A 4 27.58 -5.10 -13.35
CA GLY A 4 26.42 -4.99 -12.46
C GLY A 4 25.75 -3.64 -12.65
N ALA A 5 24.56 -3.65 -13.24
CA ALA A 5 23.67 -2.50 -13.24
C ALA A 5 23.20 -2.30 -11.79
N GLY A 6 23.68 -1.23 -11.15
CA GLY A 6 23.14 -0.78 -9.87
C GLY A 6 21.66 -0.52 -10.04
N PHE A 7 20.83 -1.36 -9.43
CA PHE A 7 19.43 -1.05 -9.22
C PHE A 7 19.42 0.17 -8.29
N ASN A 8 19.07 1.34 -8.83
CA ASN A 8 18.69 2.46 -7.98
C ASN A 8 17.51 1.94 -7.13
N THR A 9 17.80 1.61 -5.86
CA THR A 9 16.81 1.09 -4.91
C THR A 9 16.06 2.27 -4.32
N GLU A 10 15.49 3.09 -5.20
CA GLU A 10 14.57 4.10 -4.71
C GLU A 10 13.37 3.34 -4.15
N PRO A 11 13.03 3.52 -2.87
CA PRO A 11 11.87 2.85 -2.31
C PRO A 11 10.66 3.27 -3.13
N LEU A 12 9.86 2.28 -3.54
CA LEU A 12 8.60 2.58 -4.22
C LEU A 12 7.79 3.54 -3.35
N PRO A 13 7.11 4.53 -3.96
CA PRO A 13 6.27 5.45 -3.23
C PRO A 13 5.22 4.65 -2.45
N ALA A 14 5.26 4.77 -1.12
CA ALA A 14 4.39 4.04 -0.21
C ALA A 14 3.46 5.02 0.54
N ILE A 15 2.23 4.58 0.77
CA ILE A 15 1.24 5.32 1.56
C ILE A 15 1.06 4.59 2.88
N ASN A 16 1.32 5.28 3.99
CA ASN A 16 1.15 4.72 5.33
C ASN A 16 -0.18 5.18 5.94
N LEU A 17 -1.07 4.23 6.24
CA LEU A 17 -2.31 4.51 6.95
C LEU A 17 -2.05 4.58 8.47
N LYS A 18 -2.68 5.53 9.15
CA LYS A 18 -2.61 5.67 10.62
C LYS A 18 -4.02 5.80 11.18
N GLY A 19 -4.30 5.07 12.25
CA GLY A 19 -5.57 5.11 12.98
C GLY A 19 -5.66 3.99 14.01
N CYS A 20 -6.32 4.25 15.14
CA CYS A 20 -6.46 3.27 16.23
C CYS A 20 -7.36 2.08 15.86
N CYS A 21 -8.34 2.27 14.98
CA CYS A 21 -9.32 1.26 14.59
C CYS A 21 -8.97 0.50 13.30
N LEU A 22 -7.77 0.66 12.73
CA LEU A 22 -7.41 0.03 11.45
C LEU A 22 -7.49 -1.51 11.52
N GLY A 23 -6.92 -2.11 12.57
CA GLY A 23 -6.99 -3.57 12.76
C GLY A 23 -8.43 -4.06 12.98
N GLU A 24 -9.24 -3.32 13.74
CA GLU A 24 -10.65 -3.64 14.01
C GLU A 24 -11.51 -3.52 12.74
N SER A 25 -11.16 -2.58 11.86
CA SER A 25 -11.75 -2.40 10.54
C SER A 25 -11.12 -3.30 9.47
N GLY A 26 -10.30 -4.28 9.83
CA GLY A 26 -9.75 -5.29 8.90
C GLY A 26 -8.59 -4.85 8.02
N PHE A 27 -7.98 -3.69 8.29
CA PHE A 27 -6.74 -3.27 7.66
C PHE A 27 -5.55 -3.89 8.42
N ILE A 28 -5.31 -5.17 8.16
CA ILE A 28 -4.22 -5.97 8.72
C ILE A 28 -3.16 -6.16 7.63
N THR A 29 -1.88 -6.16 8.02
CA THR A 29 -0.77 -6.42 7.08
C THR A 29 -0.94 -7.79 6.43
N GLU A 30 -0.52 -7.90 5.16
CA GLU A 30 -0.61 -9.12 4.35
C GLU A 30 -2.03 -9.54 3.94
N ILE A 31 -3.07 -8.77 4.29
CA ILE A 31 -4.43 -8.97 3.80
C ILE A 31 -4.67 -8.12 2.55
N PRO A 32 -5.22 -8.70 1.46
CA PRO A 32 -5.57 -7.93 0.27
C PRO A 32 -6.66 -6.91 0.59
N VAL A 33 -6.54 -5.73 0.01
CA VAL A 33 -7.54 -4.65 0.09
C VAL A 33 -7.91 -4.21 -1.31
N VAL A 34 -9.15 -3.74 -1.47
CA VAL A 34 -9.61 -3.13 -2.71
C VAL A 34 -9.25 -1.65 -2.66
N VAL A 35 -8.63 -1.15 -3.73
CA VAL A 35 -8.29 0.26 -3.87
C VAL A 35 -9.02 0.83 -5.06
N THR A 36 -9.86 1.84 -4.82
CA THR A 36 -10.64 2.53 -5.84
C THR A 36 -10.26 4.00 -5.90
N VAL A 37 -10.10 4.53 -7.11
CA VAL A 37 -9.82 5.96 -7.33
C VAL A 37 -11.09 6.66 -7.76
N GLU A 38 -11.61 7.53 -6.91
CA GLU A 38 -12.82 8.31 -7.16
C GLU A 38 -12.50 9.80 -7.26
N ARG A 39 -12.39 10.32 -8.49
CA ARG A 39 -12.06 11.72 -8.84
C ARG A 39 -10.86 12.30 -8.07
N VAL A 40 -11.05 12.70 -6.81
CA VAL A 40 -10.09 13.39 -5.93
C VAL A 40 -9.74 12.55 -4.68
N ARG A 41 -10.31 11.36 -4.53
CA ARG A 41 -10.17 10.51 -3.33
C ARG A 41 -9.71 9.12 -3.72
N ILE A 42 -8.91 8.51 -2.84
CA ILE A 42 -8.57 7.09 -2.89
C ILE A 42 -9.40 6.43 -1.79
N VAL A 43 -10.23 5.49 -2.18
CA VAL A 43 -11.04 4.66 -1.28
C VAL A 43 -10.33 3.33 -1.13
N ILE A 44 -10.10 2.92 0.12
CA ILE A 44 -9.46 1.64 0.44
C ILE A 44 -10.46 0.86 1.29
N GLU A 45 -10.83 -0.32 0.82
CA GLU A 45 -11.84 -1.19 1.41
C GLU A 45 -11.24 -2.57 1.69
N THR A 46 -11.72 -3.21 2.75
CA THR A 46 -11.37 -4.59 3.09
C THR A 46 -12.62 -5.46 3.00
N ASP A 47 -12.46 -6.76 2.80
CA ASP A 47 -13.54 -7.73 2.58
C ASP A 47 -14.06 -8.37 3.88
N ILE A 48 -14.04 -7.64 5.01
CA ILE A 48 -14.58 -8.14 6.30
C ILE A 48 -16.10 -8.35 6.22
#